data_AF-A0A1W1CAJ5-F1
#
_entry.id   AF-A0A1W1CAJ5-F1
#
_cell.length_a   1.000
_cell.length_b   1.000
_cell.length_c   1.000
_cell.angle_alpha   90.00
_cell.angle_beta   90.00
_cell.angle_gamma   90.00
#
_symmetry.space_group_name_H-M   'P 1'
#
loop_
_entity.id
_entity.type
_entity.pdbx_description
1 polymer ?
#
loop_
_entity_poly.entity_id
_entity_poly.type
_entity_poly.pdbx_seq_one_letter_code
_entity_poly.pdbx_strand_id
1 'polypeptide(L)'
;MSTIYCNSSNIGKLLKEINIGLNIGNEVQLKIQLDKSITLYYGYFVYHGFKVKNMVELKNKIIVDLVKSKSIQTSKDKKYSFLIKLPRTGKYGKRIFVYKLRTMQPYSEYIQDLVIKKNGLNDDGTIRDDFRITKIGKILRRYWLDELPMLINFFKGDLKLIGFRPLSDAMLSQYPKEFVLVRNRYKPGLIPPYYIDKPNSFEGLVDSEKRYIQKYRESGIITDTVYFFKFLNVLLFKGVRSS
;
A
#
# COMPACT_ATOMS: atom_id res chain seq x y z
N MET A 1 -9.83 -11.43 32.72
CA MET A 1 -9.92 -11.37 31.25
C MET A 1 -11.15 -12.16 30.83
N SER A 2 -12.14 -11.52 30.22
CA SER A 2 -13.38 -12.21 29.83
C SER A 2 -13.19 -12.94 28.50
N THR A 3 -13.63 -14.20 28.41
CA THR A 3 -13.56 -15.00 27.17
C THR A 3 -14.92 -14.98 26.48
N ILE A 4 -14.96 -14.59 25.20
CA ILE A 4 -16.20 -14.54 24.40
C ILE A 4 -16.02 -15.38 23.14
N TYR A 5 -17.03 -16.19 22.82
CA TYR A 5 -17.08 -16.97 21.58
C TYR A 5 -17.83 -16.18 20.51
N CYS A 6 -17.23 -16.06 19.33
CA CYS A 6 -17.87 -15.41 18.19
C CYS A 6 -17.50 -16.07 16.86
N ASN A 7 -18.16 -15.65 15.80
CA ASN A 7 -17.87 -16.04 14.43
C ASN A 7 -17.79 -14.78 13.54
N SER A 8 -17.39 -14.95 12.29
CA SER A 8 -17.24 -13.83 11.37
C SER A 8 -18.52 -13.04 11.07
N SER A 9 -19.69 -13.66 11.24
CA SER A 9 -20.98 -13.01 10.99
C SER A 9 -21.40 -12.06 12.11
N ASN A 10 -21.03 -12.36 13.36
CA ASN A 10 -21.43 -11.58 14.53
C ASN A 10 -20.30 -10.72 15.14
N ILE A 11 -19.04 -10.94 14.73
CA ILE A 11 -17.87 -10.24 15.26
C ILE A 11 -17.99 -8.72 15.18
N GLY A 12 -18.53 -8.17 14.07
CA GLY A 12 -18.65 -6.73 13.91
C GLY A 12 -19.62 -6.08 14.90
N LYS A 13 -20.77 -6.74 15.13
CA LYS A 13 -21.75 -6.31 16.13
C LYS A 13 -21.14 -6.39 17.54
N LEU A 14 -20.48 -7.51 17.85
CA LEU A 14 -19.80 -7.72 19.13
C LEU A 14 -18.74 -6.65 19.42
N LEU A 15 -17.86 -6.34 18.45
CA LEU A 15 -16.83 -5.31 18.64
C LEU A 15 -17.44 -3.91 18.83
N LYS A 16 -18.54 -3.60 18.14
CA LYS A 16 -19.30 -2.35 18.34
C LYS A 16 -19.90 -2.29 19.75
N GLU A 17 -20.51 -3.38 20.22
CA GLU A 17 -21.06 -3.49 21.59
C GLU A 17 -19.96 -3.33 22.65
N ILE A 18 -18.82 -4.02 22.51
CA ILE A 18 -17.66 -3.88 23.42
C ILE A 18 -17.12 -2.43 23.43
N ASN A 19 -17.18 -1.74 22.28
CA ASN A 19 -16.75 -0.35 22.18
C ASN A 19 -17.73 0.64 22.81
N ILE A 20 -19.03 0.49 22.54
CA ILE A 20 -20.08 1.45 22.91
C ILE A 20 -20.52 1.26 24.37
N GLY A 21 -20.48 0.04 24.90
CA GLY A 21 -20.81 -0.22 26.29
C GLY A 21 -21.08 -1.68 26.54
N LEU A 22 -20.25 -2.29 27.39
CA LEU A 22 -20.55 -3.42 28.26
C LEU A 22 -19.44 -3.47 29.32
N ASN A 23 -19.79 -3.85 30.55
CA ASN A 23 -18.94 -3.98 31.75
C ASN A 23 -17.86 -5.06 31.62
N ILE A 24 -17.10 -5.00 30.54
CA ILE A 24 -15.95 -5.85 30.27
C ILE A 24 -14.75 -4.91 30.42
N GLY A 25 -13.78 -5.29 31.26
CA GLY A 25 -12.58 -4.48 31.46
C GLY A 25 -11.85 -4.17 30.14
N ASN A 26 -10.75 -3.42 30.21
CA ASN A 26 -10.02 -3.01 29.01
C ASN A 26 -9.47 -4.18 28.16
N GLU A 27 -9.51 -5.42 28.66
CA GLU A 27 -8.95 -6.62 28.02
C GLU A 27 -10.01 -7.70 27.82
N VAL A 28 -10.09 -8.22 26.60
CA VAL A 28 -11.04 -9.25 26.17
C VAL A 28 -10.31 -10.34 25.40
N GLN A 29 -10.58 -11.60 25.73
CA GLN A 29 -10.17 -12.72 24.89
C GLN A 29 -11.34 -13.12 23.99
N LEU A 30 -11.13 -13.14 22.69
CA LEU A 30 -12.10 -13.67 21.73
C LEU A 30 -11.63 -15.02 21.20
N LYS A 31 -12.54 -15.98 21.15
CA LYS A 31 -12.36 -17.27 20.48
C LYS A 31 -13.25 -17.30 19.25
N ILE A 32 -12.64 -17.35 18.07
CA ILE A 32 -13.29 -17.08 16.79
C ILE A 32 -13.13 -18.27 15.88
N GLN A 33 -14.21 -18.74 15.26
CA GLN A 33 -14.10 -19.69 14.16
C GLN A 33 -13.53 -18.96 12.93
N LEU A 34 -12.40 -19.45 12.41
CA LEU A 34 -11.69 -18.85 11.29
C LEU A 34 -12.39 -19.22 9.98
N ASP A 35 -12.96 -18.24 9.30
CA ASP A 35 -13.53 -18.37 7.94
C ASP A 35 -12.75 -17.55 6.90
N LYS A 36 -11.80 -16.71 7.35
CA LYS A 36 -11.01 -15.78 6.56
C LYS A 36 -9.56 -15.75 7.03
N SER A 37 -8.67 -15.20 6.21
CA SER A 37 -7.25 -15.05 6.55
C SER A 37 -7.05 -14.29 7.86
N ILE A 38 -6.15 -14.79 8.72
CA ILE A 38 -5.76 -14.18 10.01
C ILE A 38 -5.39 -12.69 9.88
N THR A 39 -4.78 -12.32 8.76
CA THR A 39 -4.37 -10.94 8.46
C THR A 39 -5.53 -9.97 8.38
N LEU A 40 -6.66 -10.42 7.83
CA LEU A 40 -7.88 -9.62 7.75
C LEU A 40 -8.36 -9.28 9.16
N TYR A 41 -8.34 -10.25 10.08
CA TYR A 41 -8.75 -10.04 11.46
C TYR A 41 -7.83 -9.08 12.22
N TYR A 42 -6.51 -9.20 12.06
CA TYR A 42 -5.56 -8.25 12.64
C TYR A 42 -5.93 -6.80 12.28
N GLY A 43 -6.11 -6.51 10.99
CA GLY A 43 -6.51 -5.19 10.53
C GLY A 43 -7.91 -4.80 11.00
N TYR A 44 -8.85 -5.75 11.00
CA TYR A 44 -10.23 -5.54 11.41
C TYR A 44 -10.36 -5.12 12.87
N PHE A 45 -9.60 -5.74 13.78
CA PHE A 45 -9.59 -5.39 15.20
C PHE A 45 -9.02 -4.00 15.44
N VAL A 46 -7.88 -3.70 14.80
CA VAL A 46 -7.27 -2.36 14.89
C VAL A 46 -8.24 -1.32 14.37
N TYR A 47 -8.86 -1.54 13.22
CA TYR A 47 -9.86 -0.64 12.67
C TYR A 47 -11.05 -0.42 13.62
N HIS A 48 -11.51 -1.46 14.32
CA HIS A 48 -12.54 -1.38 15.36
C HIS A 48 -12.01 -0.95 16.73
N GLY A 49 -10.83 -0.33 16.85
CA GLY A 49 -10.44 0.26 18.13
C GLY A 49 -9.77 -0.67 19.12
N PHE A 50 -9.25 -1.81 18.67
CA PHE A 50 -8.57 -2.78 19.54
C PHE A 50 -7.10 -2.93 19.17
N LYS A 51 -6.24 -2.97 20.17
CA LYS A 51 -4.86 -3.43 20.04
C LYS A 51 -4.84 -4.96 20.22
N VAL A 52 -4.20 -5.66 19.30
CA VAL A 52 -3.99 -7.11 19.40
C VAL A 52 -2.74 -7.37 20.25
N LYS A 53 -2.90 -7.99 21.43
CA LYS A 53 -1.78 -8.41 22.30
C LYS A 53 -1.18 -9.73 21.84
N ASN A 54 -2.03 -10.73 21.65
CA ASN A 54 -1.64 -12.06 21.22
C ASN A 54 -2.72 -12.61 20.28
N MET A 55 -2.33 -13.43 19.33
CA MET A 55 -3.24 -14.07 18.39
C MET A 55 -2.66 -15.41 17.98
N VAL A 56 -3.35 -16.49 18.34
CA VAL A 56 -2.93 -17.86 18.08
C VAL A 56 -3.91 -18.48 17.09
N GLU A 57 -3.37 -19.05 16.01
CA GLU A 57 -4.11 -19.81 15.02
C GLU A 57 -4.10 -21.30 15.39
N LEU A 58 -5.28 -21.91 15.46
CA LEU A 58 -5.49 -23.31 15.78
C LEU A 58 -6.38 -23.93 14.70
N LYS A 59 -5.81 -24.62 13.70
CA LYS A 59 -6.52 -25.25 12.54
C LYS A 59 -7.64 -24.38 11.93
N ASN A 60 -8.83 -24.35 12.54
CA ASN A 60 -10.00 -23.60 12.07
C ASN A 60 -10.48 -22.53 13.08
N LYS A 61 -9.67 -22.14 14.05
CA LYS A 61 -10.02 -21.18 15.11
C LYS A 61 -8.87 -20.20 15.34
N ILE A 62 -9.23 -19.00 15.75
CA ILE A 62 -8.32 -18.00 16.31
C ILE A 62 -8.68 -17.81 17.78
N ILE A 63 -7.66 -17.76 18.62
CA ILE A 63 -7.76 -17.19 19.97
C ILE A 63 -7.01 -15.86 19.93
N VAL A 64 -7.69 -14.76 20.24
CA VAL A 64 -7.11 -13.42 20.18
C VAL A 64 -7.35 -12.67 21.47
N ASP A 65 -6.28 -12.07 21.97
CA ASP A 65 -6.28 -11.22 23.14
C ASP A 65 -6.31 -9.76 22.68
N LEU A 66 -7.42 -9.08 22.93
CA LEU A 66 -7.68 -7.71 22.51
C LEU A 66 -7.65 -6.76 23.71
N VAL A 67 -7.08 -5.58 23.50
CA VAL A 67 -7.13 -4.47 24.44
C VAL A 67 -7.80 -3.28 23.80
N LYS A 68 -8.80 -2.71 24.47
CA LYS A 68 -9.51 -1.52 23.99
C LYS A 68 -8.54 -0.33 23.90
N SER A 69 -8.47 0.29 22.74
CA SER A 69 -7.59 1.43 22.44
C SER A 69 -8.44 2.65 22.07
N LYS A 70 -8.68 3.54 23.04
CA LYS A 70 -9.54 4.73 22.88
C LYS A 70 -9.09 5.67 21.76
N SER A 71 -7.83 5.62 21.34
CA SER A 71 -7.27 6.44 20.26
C SER A 71 -7.73 6.04 18.85
N ILE A 72 -8.34 4.86 18.69
CA ILE A 72 -8.66 4.30 17.38
C ILE A 72 -10.19 4.19 17.26
N GLN A 73 -10.89 5.32 17.28
CA GLN A 73 -12.33 5.34 16.97
C GLN A 73 -12.52 5.56 15.48
N THR A 74 -13.13 4.60 14.79
CA THR A 74 -13.57 4.77 13.40
C THR A 74 -15.10 4.68 13.33
N SER A 75 -15.74 5.71 12.76
CA SER A 75 -17.20 5.89 12.83
C SER A 75 -17.97 5.42 11.59
N LYS A 76 -17.28 5.01 10.51
CA LYS A 76 -17.93 4.62 9.25
C LYS A 76 -17.45 3.27 8.77
N ASP A 77 -18.39 2.34 8.55
CA ASP A 77 -18.15 1.04 7.93
C ASP A 77 -17.41 1.20 6.60
N LYS A 78 -16.20 0.64 6.53
CA LYS A 78 -15.31 0.77 5.38
C LYS A 78 -15.57 -0.34 4.38
N LYS A 79 -16.00 0.02 3.18
CA LYS A 79 -16.17 -0.93 2.06
C LYS A 79 -14.87 -1.00 1.24
N TYR A 80 -14.42 -2.22 0.99
CA TYR A 80 -13.21 -2.48 0.20
C TYR A 80 -13.60 -3.02 -1.18
N SER A 81 -13.33 -2.24 -2.23
CA SER A 81 -13.51 -2.65 -3.63
C SER A 81 -12.25 -3.31 -4.19
N PHE A 82 -12.41 -4.18 -5.18
CA PHE A 82 -11.30 -4.76 -5.97
C PHE A 82 -10.54 -3.69 -6.75
N LEU A 83 -11.23 -2.71 -7.34
CA LEU A 83 -10.60 -1.54 -7.95
C LEU A 83 -10.39 -0.47 -6.88
N ILE A 84 -9.14 -0.03 -6.69
CA ILE A 84 -8.78 1.03 -5.76
C ILE A 84 -8.46 2.33 -6.50
N LYS A 85 -8.85 3.44 -5.88
CA LYS A 85 -8.60 4.79 -6.35
C LYS A 85 -7.73 5.50 -5.32
N LEU A 86 -6.49 5.81 -5.69
CA LEU A 86 -5.50 6.37 -4.77
C LEU A 86 -5.24 7.84 -5.10
N PRO A 87 -5.37 8.76 -4.13
CA PRO A 87 -5.03 10.17 -4.36
C PRO A 87 -3.52 10.31 -4.50
N ARG A 88 -3.10 11.03 -5.54
CA ARG A 88 -1.70 11.28 -5.89
C ARG A 88 -1.52 12.71 -6.39
N THR A 89 -0.28 13.15 -6.36
CA THR A 89 0.12 14.48 -6.80
C THR A 89 0.55 14.42 -8.26
N GLY A 90 -0.13 15.19 -9.11
CA GLY A 90 0.11 15.31 -10.54
C GLY A 90 0.92 16.55 -10.90
N LYS A 91 0.91 16.91 -12.19
CA LYS A 91 1.59 18.11 -12.71
C LYS A 91 1.07 19.37 -11.98
N TYR A 92 1.99 20.26 -11.62
CA TYR A 92 1.82 21.48 -10.85
C TYR A 92 1.15 21.26 -9.49
N GLY A 93 1.30 20.07 -8.90
CA GLY A 93 0.68 19.75 -7.61
C GLY A 93 -0.81 19.41 -7.70
N LYS A 94 -1.38 19.36 -8.91
CA LYS A 94 -2.80 19.01 -9.11
C LYS A 94 -3.09 17.64 -8.52
N ARG A 95 -4.10 17.53 -7.67
CA ARG A 95 -4.54 16.22 -7.15
C ARG A 95 -5.16 15.40 -8.28
N ILE A 96 -4.56 14.23 -8.53
CA ILE A 96 -5.06 13.22 -9.46
C ILE A 96 -5.41 11.95 -8.69
N PHE A 97 -6.16 11.07 -9.33
CA PHE A 97 -6.52 9.78 -8.74
C PHE A 97 -6.06 8.65 -9.63
N VAL A 98 -5.12 7.85 -9.15
CA VAL A 98 -4.62 6.69 -9.90
C VAL A 98 -5.43 5.45 -9.57
N TYR A 99 -5.73 4.65 -10.59
CA TYR A 99 -6.49 3.42 -10.45
C TYR A 99 -5.56 2.22 -10.38
N LYS A 100 -5.80 1.29 -9.44
CA LYS A 100 -5.06 0.02 -9.32
C LYS A 100 -5.97 -1.12 -8.92
N LEU A 101 -5.55 -2.36 -9.15
CA LEU A 101 -6.21 -3.51 -8.54
C LEU A 101 -5.72 -3.68 -7.09
N ARG A 102 -6.65 -4.05 -6.21
CA ARG A 102 -6.34 -4.38 -4.82
C ARG A 102 -5.56 -5.68 -4.78
N THR A 103 -4.33 -5.60 -4.27
CA THR A 103 -3.47 -6.76 -4.08
C THR A 103 -3.38 -7.20 -2.61
N MET A 104 -3.82 -6.35 -1.69
CA MET A 104 -3.72 -6.56 -0.24
C MET A 104 -5.08 -6.82 0.40
N GLN A 105 -5.08 -7.55 1.52
CA GLN A 105 -6.27 -7.82 2.30
C GLN A 105 -6.95 -6.52 2.78
N PRO A 106 -8.28 -6.51 2.94
CA PRO A 106 -8.98 -5.45 3.65
C PRO A 106 -8.34 -5.16 5.01
N TYR A 107 -8.33 -3.89 5.41
CA TYR A 107 -7.77 -3.40 6.67
C TYR A 107 -6.24 -3.56 6.85
N SER A 108 -5.53 -4.01 5.82
CA SER A 108 -4.07 -4.17 5.84
C SER A 108 -3.29 -2.87 6.12
N GLU A 109 -3.87 -1.71 5.84
CA GLU A 109 -3.28 -0.41 6.12
C GLU A 109 -3.12 -0.13 7.62
N TYR A 110 -3.96 -0.72 8.48
CA TYR A 110 -3.94 -0.48 9.93
C TYR A 110 -2.86 -1.28 10.66
N ILE A 111 -2.23 -2.22 9.96
CA ILE A 111 -1.25 -3.14 10.56
C ILE A 111 0.14 -3.00 9.94
N GLN A 112 0.37 -1.95 9.14
CA GLN A 112 1.66 -1.72 8.49
C GLN A 112 2.83 -1.75 9.47
N ASP A 113 2.77 -0.98 10.55
CA ASP A 113 3.84 -0.91 11.54
C ASP A 113 4.08 -2.25 12.23
N LEU A 114 3.01 -3.03 12.45
CA LEU A 114 3.11 -4.37 13.01
C LEU A 114 3.86 -5.30 12.06
N VAL A 115 3.55 -5.26 10.75
CA VAL A 115 4.21 -6.12 9.76
C VAL A 115 5.68 -5.71 9.58
N ILE A 116 5.98 -4.41 9.52
CA ILE A 116 7.36 -3.91 9.45
C ILE A 116 8.16 -4.38 10.66
N LYS A 117 7.63 -4.24 11.89
CA LYS A 117 8.30 -4.69 13.11
C LYS A 117 8.53 -6.20 13.14
N LYS A 118 7.59 -6.99 12.62
CA LYS A 118 7.66 -8.45 12.65
C LYS A 118 8.63 -9.01 11.61
N ASN A 119 8.59 -8.49 10.39
CA ASN A 119 9.30 -9.10 9.26
C ASN A 119 10.54 -8.31 8.83
N GLY A 120 10.62 -7.04 9.20
CA GLY A 120 11.65 -6.13 8.70
C GLY A 120 11.42 -5.71 7.25
N LEU A 121 12.39 -4.97 6.73
CA LEU A 121 12.45 -4.51 5.34
C LEU A 121 13.51 -5.29 4.56
N ASN A 122 13.33 -5.38 3.25
CA ASN A 122 14.35 -5.78 2.29
C ASN A 122 15.19 -4.56 1.88
N ASP A 123 16.30 -4.80 1.19
CA ASP A 123 17.23 -3.74 0.74
C ASP A 123 16.56 -2.72 -0.21
N ASP A 124 15.52 -3.13 -0.92
CA ASP A 124 14.71 -2.26 -1.80
C ASP A 124 13.60 -1.51 -1.05
N GLY A 125 13.56 -1.59 0.28
CA GLY A 125 12.56 -0.95 1.13
C GLY A 125 11.20 -1.67 1.16
N THR A 126 11.04 -2.80 0.48
CA THR A 126 9.81 -3.61 0.59
C THR A 126 9.75 -4.35 1.91
N ILE A 127 8.54 -4.64 2.41
CA ILE A 127 8.38 -5.46 3.61
C ILE A 127 8.68 -6.92 3.28
N ARG A 128 9.59 -7.54 4.04
CA ARG A 128 9.91 -8.96 3.89
C ARG A 128 8.67 -9.81 4.21
N ASP A 129 8.42 -10.87 3.45
CA ASP A 129 7.31 -11.82 3.67
C ASP A 129 5.96 -11.15 4.01
N ASP A 130 5.60 -10.08 3.29
CA ASP A 130 4.40 -9.29 3.59
C ASP A 130 3.12 -10.12 3.44
N PHE A 131 2.62 -10.60 4.57
CA PHE A 131 1.42 -11.43 4.66
C PHE A 131 0.13 -10.64 4.36
N ARG A 132 0.21 -9.32 4.23
CA ARG A 132 -0.92 -8.48 3.79
C ARG A 132 -1.26 -8.70 2.33
N ILE A 133 -0.30 -9.18 1.52
CA ILE A 133 -0.51 -9.43 0.10
C ILE A 133 -1.24 -10.77 -0.09
N THR A 134 -2.37 -10.73 -0.79
CA THR A 134 -3.17 -11.93 -1.11
C THR A 134 -2.42 -12.84 -2.10
N LYS A 135 -2.75 -14.14 -2.17
CA LYS A 135 -2.13 -15.06 -3.16
C LYS A 135 -2.30 -14.56 -4.60
N ILE A 136 -3.52 -14.14 -4.96
CA ILE A 136 -3.81 -13.51 -6.25
C ILE A 136 -3.05 -12.19 -6.40
N GLY A 137 -2.99 -11.38 -5.34
CA GLY A 137 -2.21 -10.13 -5.31
C GLY A 137 -0.73 -10.32 -5.59
N LYS A 138 -0.10 -11.41 -5.11
CA LYS A 138 1.29 -11.75 -5.44
C LYS A 138 1.45 -12.00 -6.95
N ILE A 139 0.50 -12.71 -7.56
CA ILE A 139 0.48 -12.95 -9.02
C ILE A 139 0.31 -11.63 -9.76
N LEU A 140 -0.68 -10.81 -9.37
CA LEU A 140 -0.94 -9.52 -10.02
C LEU A 140 0.29 -8.61 -9.99
N ARG A 141 0.96 -8.48 -8.84
CA ARG A 141 2.19 -7.66 -8.72
C ARG A 141 3.35 -8.23 -9.53
N ARG A 142 3.52 -9.56 -9.55
CA ARG A 142 4.59 -10.24 -10.29
C ARG A 142 4.51 -9.95 -11.78
N TYR A 143 3.30 -9.87 -12.33
CA TYR A 143 3.05 -9.60 -13.75
C TYR A 143 2.63 -8.15 -14.03
N TRP A 144 2.75 -7.27 -13.03
CA TRP A 144 2.37 -5.85 -13.12
C TRP A 144 0.91 -5.60 -13.55
N LEU A 145 0.04 -6.60 -13.34
CA LEU A 145 -1.37 -6.56 -13.70
C LEU A 145 -2.16 -5.64 -12.76
N ASP A 146 -1.66 -5.39 -11.55
CA ASP A 146 -2.31 -4.50 -10.60
C ASP A 146 -2.24 -3.03 -10.99
N GLU A 147 -1.27 -2.65 -11.81
CA GLU A 147 -1.11 -1.28 -12.32
C GLU A 147 -1.81 -1.05 -13.67
N LEU A 148 -2.31 -2.10 -14.35
CA LEU A 148 -3.05 -1.97 -15.62
C LEU A 148 -4.19 -0.94 -15.59
N PRO A 149 -4.99 -0.80 -14.51
CA PRO A 149 -6.02 0.22 -14.47
C PRO A 149 -5.48 1.66 -14.57
N MET A 150 -4.19 1.91 -14.32
CA MET A 150 -3.57 3.22 -14.52
C MET A 150 -3.51 3.62 -16.00
N LEU A 151 -3.70 2.69 -16.95
CA LEU A 151 -3.86 3.03 -18.38
C LEU A 151 -5.03 3.99 -18.59
N ILE A 152 -6.08 3.91 -17.77
CA ILE A 152 -7.19 4.87 -17.79
C ILE A 152 -6.67 6.30 -17.51
N ASN A 153 -5.72 6.46 -16.60
CA ASN A 153 -5.12 7.76 -16.30
C ASN A 153 -4.22 8.26 -17.44
N PHE A 154 -3.53 7.35 -18.12
CA PHE A 154 -2.75 7.69 -19.32
C PHE A 154 -3.66 8.22 -20.43
N PHE A 155 -4.74 7.52 -20.76
CA PHE A 155 -5.69 7.98 -21.79
C PHE A 155 -6.44 9.26 -21.38
N LYS A 156 -6.67 9.50 -20.08
CA LYS A 156 -7.20 10.77 -19.57
C LYS A 156 -6.21 11.93 -19.61
N GLY A 157 -4.93 11.66 -19.88
CA GLY A 157 -3.87 12.67 -19.88
C GLY A 157 -3.35 13.07 -18.49
N ASP A 158 -3.77 12.38 -17.43
CA ASP A 158 -3.26 12.57 -16.06
C ASP A 158 -1.82 12.07 -15.93
N LEU A 159 -1.49 10.99 -16.64
CA LEU A 159 -0.17 10.38 -16.71
C LEU A 159 0.39 10.43 -18.14
N LYS A 160 1.72 10.36 -18.26
CA LYS A 160 2.43 10.05 -19.51
C LYS A 160 3.01 8.62 -19.44
N LEU A 161 3.65 8.16 -20.52
CA LEU A 161 4.26 6.82 -20.53
C LEU A 161 5.49 6.76 -19.64
N ILE A 162 6.51 7.59 -19.91
CA ILE A 162 7.75 7.69 -19.14
C ILE A 162 7.71 8.94 -18.25
N GLY A 163 7.88 8.80 -16.95
CA GLY A 163 7.84 9.95 -16.05
C GLY A 163 7.79 9.54 -14.59
N PHE A 164 7.85 10.51 -13.68
CA PHE A 164 7.96 10.22 -12.25
C PHE A 164 6.80 9.36 -11.72
N ARG A 165 7.07 8.53 -10.71
CA ARG A 165 5.99 7.79 -10.06
C ARG A 165 4.99 8.77 -9.46
N PRO A 166 3.67 8.58 -9.65
CA PRO A 166 2.68 9.36 -8.93
C PRO A 166 2.75 9.00 -7.45
N LEU A 167 3.15 9.97 -6.62
CA LEU A 167 3.32 9.81 -5.17
C LEU A 167 2.17 10.48 -4.40
N SER A 168 1.92 10.03 -3.17
CA SER A 168 1.03 10.74 -2.24
C SER A 168 1.78 11.89 -1.59
N ASP A 169 1.03 12.85 -1.05
CA ASP A 169 1.60 13.99 -0.32
C ASP A 169 2.49 13.53 0.84
N ALA A 170 2.09 12.47 1.58
CA ALA A 170 2.89 11.88 2.66
C ALA A 170 4.20 11.21 2.22
N MET A 171 4.32 10.82 0.94
CA MET A 171 5.60 10.32 0.41
C MET A 171 6.44 11.49 -0.10
N LEU A 172 5.81 12.48 -0.73
CA LEU A 172 6.49 13.70 -1.17
C LEU A 172 7.05 14.53 -0.03
N SER A 173 6.47 14.46 1.17
CA SER A 173 7.01 15.16 2.35
C SER A 173 8.39 14.65 2.78
N GLN A 174 8.80 13.47 2.31
CA GLN A 174 10.14 12.93 2.56
C GLN A 174 11.18 13.44 1.54
N TYR A 175 10.73 13.99 0.41
CA TYR A 175 11.62 14.54 -0.61
C TYR A 175 12.11 15.94 -0.22
N PRO A 176 13.29 16.36 -0.71
CA PRO A 176 13.75 17.74 -0.54
C PRO A 176 12.73 18.73 -1.14
N LYS A 177 12.34 19.75 -0.36
CA LYS A 177 11.21 20.64 -0.70
C LYS A 177 11.42 21.37 -2.01
N GLU A 178 12.63 21.87 -2.24
CA GLU A 178 13.05 22.54 -3.47
C GLU A 178 12.97 21.60 -4.68
N PHE A 179 13.30 20.32 -4.50
CA PHE A 179 13.20 19.34 -5.57
C PHE A 179 11.73 19.00 -5.89
N VAL A 180 10.85 18.91 -4.89
CA VAL A 180 9.41 18.68 -5.12
C VAL A 180 8.80 19.75 -6.04
N LEU A 181 9.19 21.02 -5.87
CA LEU A 181 8.74 22.12 -6.73
C LEU A 181 9.15 21.91 -8.19
N VAL A 182 10.35 21.37 -8.42
CA VAL A 182 10.86 21.07 -9.77
C VAL A 182 10.18 19.82 -10.35
N ARG A 183 10.14 18.74 -9.57
CA ARG A 183 9.53 17.44 -9.91
C ARG A 183 8.08 17.60 -10.35
N ASN A 184 7.31 18.39 -9.60
CA ASN A 184 5.90 18.61 -9.87
C ASN A 184 5.65 19.41 -11.16
N ARG A 185 6.64 20.05 -11.79
CA ARG A 185 6.44 20.71 -13.10
C ARG A 185 6.20 19.73 -14.24
N TYR A 186 6.47 18.44 -14.03
CA TYR A 186 6.35 17.40 -15.05
C TYR A 186 5.18 16.46 -14.73
N LYS A 187 4.60 15.86 -15.77
CA LYS A 187 3.56 14.84 -15.58
C LYS A 187 4.18 13.57 -14.99
N PRO A 188 3.53 12.93 -14.02
CA PRO A 188 3.92 11.59 -13.61
C PRO A 188 3.74 10.58 -14.76
N GLY A 189 4.45 9.47 -14.68
CA GLY A 189 4.48 8.44 -15.70
C GLY A 189 4.02 7.06 -15.21
N LEU A 190 3.62 6.22 -16.16
CA LEU A 190 3.40 4.79 -15.93
C LEU A 190 4.71 4.06 -15.62
N ILE A 191 5.80 4.47 -16.27
CA ILE A 191 7.12 3.87 -16.17
C ILE A 191 8.09 4.90 -15.59
N PRO A 192 8.39 4.83 -14.28
CA PRO A 192 9.38 5.67 -13.64
C PRO A 192 10.81 5.37 -14.09
N PRO A 193 11.67 6.40 -14.24
CA PRO A 193 13.09 6.24 -14.56
C PRO A 193 13.84 5.26 -13.65
N TYR A 194 13.49 5.23 -12.36
CA TYR A 194 14.15 4.37 -11.39
C TYR A 194 13.91 2.87 -11.61
N TYR A 195 12.90 2.46 -12.39
CA TYR A 195 12.75 1.05 -12.81
C TYR A 195 13.94 0.57 -13.66
N ILE A 196 14.60 1.49 -14.34
CA ILE A 196 15.79 1.24 -15.15
C ILE A 196 17.06 1.47 -14.33
N ASP A 197 17.12 2.61 -13.61
CA ASP A 197 18.32 3.01 -12.88
C ASP A 197 18.56 2.15 -11.62
N LYS A 198 17.51 1.55 -11.04
CA LYS A 198 17.55 0.67 -9.85
C LYS A 198 18.44 1.20 -8.72
N PRO A 199 18.11 2.37 -8.15
CA PRO A 199 18.87 2.94 -7.04
C PRO A 199 18.75 2.07 -5.78
N ASN A 200 19.82 2.00 -5.00
CA ASN A 200 19.88 1.23 -3.75
C ASN A 200 19.62 2.09 -2.49
N SER A 201 19.32 3.38 -2.66
CA SER A 201 19.01 4.29 -1.55
C SER A 201 17.98 5.35 -1.97
N PHE A 202 17.42 6.04 -0.98
CA PHE A 202 16.48 7.14 -1.23
C PHE A 202 17.16 8.32 -1.93
N GLU A 203 18.40 8.64 -1.56
CA GLU A 203 19.22 9.66 -2.22
C GLU A 203 19.44 9.28 -3.70
N GLY A 204 19.79 8.01 -3.95
CA GLY A 204 19.95 7.50 -5.31
C GLY A 204 18.66 7.56 -6.14
N LEU A 205 17.50 7.38 -5.51
CA LEU A 205 16.19 7.55 -6.13
C LEU A 205 15.95 9.01 -6.53
N VAL A 206 16.21 9.95 -5.63
CA VAL A 206 16.09 11.39 -5.92
C VAL A 206 17.05 11.78 -7.04
N ASP A 207 18.27 11.28 -7.04
CA ASP A 207 19.27 11.56 -8.08
C ASP A 207 18.91 10.95 -9.43
N SER A 208 18.31 9.76 -9.46
CA SER A 208 17.73 9.17 -10.67
C SER A 208 16.66 10.08 -11.28
N GLU A 209 15.74 10.58 -10.45
CA GLU A 209 14.71 11.51 -10.92
C GLU A 209 15.33 12.82 -11.42
N LYS A 210 16.32 13.40 -10.72
CA LYS A 210 17.05 14.61 -11.16
C LYS A 210 17.74 14.42 -12.52
N ARG A 211 18.47 13.32 -12.71
CA ARG A 211 19.16 13.01 -13.98
C ARG A 211 18.17 12.90 -15.14
N TYR A 212 17.02 12.27 -14.92
CA TYR A 212 15.98 12.20 -15.93
C TYR A 212 15.44 13.60 -16.27
N ILE A 213 15.19 14.47 -15.27
CA ILE A 213 14.75 15.86 -15.51
C ILE A 213 15.76 16.61 -16.37
N GLN A 214 17.05 16.50 -16.05
CA GLN A 214 18.10 17.20 -16.77
C GLN A 214 18.11 16.82 -18.26
N LYS A 215 18.17 15.52 -18.56
CA LYS A 215 18.12 15.02 -19.95
C LYS A 215 16.81 15.38 -20.65
N TYR A 216 15.69 15.30 -19.93
CA TYR A 216 14.39 15.64 -20.49
C TYR A 216 14.26 17.13 -20.86
N ARG A 217 14.96 18.03 -20.14
CA ARG A 217 15.01 19.46 -20.48
C ARG A 217 15.80 19.72 -21.76
N GLU A 218 16.86 18.96 -22.00
CA GLU A 218 17.69 19.06 -23.20
C GLU A 218 16.96 18.46 -24.41
N SER A 219 16.38 17.26 -24.26
CA SER A 219 15.70 16.56 -25.35
C SER A 219 14.59 15.62 -24.82
N GLY A 220 13.39 16.17 -24.59
CA GLY A 220 12.30 15.45 -23.94
C GLY A 220 11.85 14.17 -24.67
N ILE A 221 11.60 14.25 -25.98
CA ILE A 221 11.14 13.11 -26.80
C ILE A 221 12.21 12.03 -26.89
N ILE A 222 13.46 12.43 -27.13
CA ILE A 222 14.60 11.51 -27.23
C ILE A 222 14.80 10.82 -25.88
N THR A 223 14.79 11.57 -24.78
CA THR A 223 14.94 11.03 -23.43
C THR A 223 13.86 9.99 -23.13
N ASP A 224 12.59 10.30 -23.36
CA ASP A 224 11.50 9.35 -23.16
C ASP A 224 11.68 8.09 -24.01
N THR A 225 12.03 8.25 -25.28
CA THR A 225 12.25 7.14 -26.21
C THR A 225 13.37 6.22 -25.72
N VAL A 226 14.50 6.80 -25.29
CA VAL A 226 15.63 6.06 -24.72
C VAL A 226 15.22 5.30 -23.46
N TYR A 227 14.51 5.94 -22.54
CA TYR A 227 14.03 5.30 -21.32
C TYR A 227 13.02 4.18 -21.62
N PHE A 228 12.15 4.35 -22.60
CA PHE A 228 11.21 3.32 -23.04
C PHE A 228 11.93 2.06 -23.56
N PHE A 229 12.90 2.19 -24.46
CA PHE A 229 13.63 1.03 -24.97
C PHE A 229 14.52 0.39 -23.90
N LYS A 230 15.11 1.18 -22.99
CA LYS A 230 15.82 0.64 -21.83
C LYS A 230 14.89 -0.18 -20.93
N PHE A 231 13.69 0.32 -20.67
CA PHE A 231 12.69 -0.41 -19.89
C PHE A 231 12.28 -1.71 -20.58
N LEU A 232 12.04 -1.68 -21.89
CA LEU A 232 11.68 -2.87 -22.66
C LEU A 232 12.76 -3.95 -22.58
N ASN A 233 14.03 -3.57 -22.67
CA ASN A 233 15.17 -4.47 -22.47
C ASN A 233 15.17 -5.08 -21.05
N VAL A 234 14.96 -4.27 -20.01
CA VAL A 234 14.86 -4.79 -18.63
C VAL A 234 13.69 -5.77 -18.48
N LEU A 235 12.55 -5.49 -19.10
CA LEU A 235 11.37 -6.35 -19.07
C LEU A 235 11.62 -7.71 -19.73
N LEU A 236 12.22 -7.71 -20.92
CA LEU A 236 12.48 -8.92 -21.70
C LEU A 236 13.58 -9.80 -21.10
N PHE A 237 14.64 -9.20 -20.55
CA PHE A 237 15.85 -9.95 -20.19
C PHE A 237 16.11 -10.08 -18.70
N LYS A 238 15.50 -9.24 -17.85
CA LYS A 238 15.86 -9.18 -16.41
C LYS A 238 14.69 -9.35 -15.44
N GLY A 239 13.44 -9.41 -15.93
CA GLY A 239 12.24 -9.52 -15.10
C GLY A 239 12.07 -8.32 -14.17
N VAL A 240 11.13 -7.41 -14.46
CA VAL A 240 10.86 -6.27 -13.58
C VAL A 240 10.18 -6.80 -12.31
N ARG A 241 10.87 -6.70 -11.16
CA ARG A 241 10.22 -6.85 -9.85
C ARG A 241 9.64 -5.49 -9.48
N SER A 242 8.31 -5.37 -9.46
CA SER A 242 7.67 -4.24 -8.80
C SER A 242 7.68 -4.49 -7.30
N SER A 243 8.29 -3.57 -6.55
CA SER A 243 8.15 -3.40 -5.11
C SER A 243 6.69 -3.32 -4.67
#